data_AF-A0AA45WVW5-F1
#
_entry.id   AF-A0AA45WVW5-F1
#
_cell.length_a   1.000
_cell.length_b   1.000
_cell.length_c   1.000
_cell.angle_alpha   90.00
_cell.angle_beta   90.00
_cell.angle_gamma   90.00
#
_symmetry.space_group_name_H-M   'P 1'
#
loop_
_entity.id
_entity.type
_entity.pdbx_description
1 polymer ?
#
loop_
_entity_poly.entity_id
_entity_poly.type
_entity_poly.pdbx_seq_one_letter_code
_entity_poly.pdbx_strand_id
1 'polypeptide(L)'
;MGILYAILAGLFISLQSVFNTRLGEKVGLWETTAIVHATGLLVAMAILTRVGWGGLSNAFEVNRAYLLGGAFGVVIVYSVMNGIGRLGAAQATTIILMTQLLSALAMDTFGLFGLEQVPLTWTKPAGLLVILAGILIFKIV
;
A
#
# COMPACT_ATOMS: atom_id res chain seq x y z
N MET A 1 -9.01 -17.66 5.50
CA MET A 1 -9.06 -17.03 4.16
C MET A 1 -8.31 -15.70 4.10
N GLY A 2 -8.55 -14.74 5.01
CA GLY A 2 -7.87 -13.43 5.00
C GLY A 2 -6.32 -13.49 4.99
N ILE A 3 -5.72 -14.41 5.74
CA ILE A 3 -4.26 -14.60 5.79
C ILE A 3 -3.68 -14.91 4.40
N LEU A 4 -4.35 -15.74 3.59
CA LEU A 4 -3.88 -16.08 2.25
C LEU A 4 -3.88 -14.85 1.32
N TYR A 5 -4.92 -14.03 1.38
CA TYR A 5 -4.97 -12.78 0.63
C TYR A 5 -3.90 -11.79 1.07
N ALA A 6 -3.61 -11.70 2.37
CA ALA A 6 -2.53 -10.86 2.88
C ALA A 6 -1.14 -11.33 2.41
N ILE A 7 -0.89 -12.64 2.39
CA ILE A 7 0.36 -13.22 1.86
C ILE A 7 0.50 -12.91 0.37
N LEU A 8 -0.55 -13.14 -0.41
CA LEU A 8 -0.55 -12.83 -1.85
C LEU A 8 -0.31 -11.33 -2.09
N ALA A 9 -0.98 -10.46 -1.34
CA ALA A 9 -0.79 -9.02 -1.43
C ALA A 9 0.68 -8.63 -1.17
N GLY A 10 1.31 -9.16 -0.11
CA GLY A 10 2.71 -8.90 0.19
C GLY A 10 3.67 -9.32 -0.93
N LEU A 11 3.42 -10.48 -1.54
CA LEU A 11 4.19 -10.97 -2.69
C LEU A 11 4.05 -10.05 -3.91
N PHE A 12 2.82 -9.66 -4.26
CA PHE A 12 2.58 -8.79 -5.41
C PHE A 12 3.08 -7.36 -5.18
N ILE A 13 3.00 -6.81 -3.97
CA ILE A 13 3.58 -5.50 -3.63
C ILE A 13 5.09 -5.52 -3.85
N SER A 14 5.76 -6.60 -3.44
CA SER A 14 7.20 -6.77 -3.62
C SER A 14 7.56 -6.80 -5.12
N LEU A 15 6.87 -7.60 -5.92
CA LEU A 15 7.08 -7.66 -7.37
C LEU A 15 6.80 -6.32 -8.05
N GLN A 16 5.66 -5.69 -7.73
CA GLN A 16 5.26 -4.40 -8.29
C GLN A 16 6.32 -3.32 -8.00
N SER A 17 6.81 -3.23 -6.76
CA SER A 17 7.81 -2.22 -6.38
C SER A 17 9.13 -2.36 -7.15
N VAL A 18 9.59 -3.59 -7.38
CA VAL A 18 10.79 -3.86 -8.18
C VAL A 18 10.54 -3.53 -9.65
N PHE A 19 9.44 -4.00 -10.23
CA PHE A 19 9.12 -3.76 -11.65
C PHE A 19 8.93 -2.28 -11.95
N ASN A 20 8.21 -1.55 -11.08
CA ASN A 20 8.00 -0.12 -11.22
C ASN A 20 9.33 0.64 -11.14
N THR A 21 10.20 0.32 -10.18
CA THR A 21 11.51 0.97 -10.09
C THR A 21 12.33 0.73 -11.35
N ARG A 22 12.40 -0.51 -11.85
CA ARG A 22 13.13 -0.85 -13.08
C ARG A 22 12.57 -0.18 -14.33
N LEU A 23 11.26 -0.06 -14.42
CA LEU A 23 10.61 0.67 -15.52
C LEU A 23 10.90 2.17 -15.41
N GLY A 24 10.87 2.72 -14.19
CA GLY A 24 11.18 4.12 -13.88
C GLY A 24 12.60 4.53 -14.24
N GLU A 25 13.58 3.65 -14.02
CA GLU A 25 14.97 3.85 -14.41
C GLU A 25 15.14 4.07 -15.93
N LYS A 26 14.23 3.54 -16.76
CA LYS A 26 14.32 3.62 -18.23
C LYS A 26 13.37 4.63 -18.86
N VAL A 27 12.15 4.75 -18.35
CA VAL A 27 11.05 5.47 -19.00
C VAL A 27 10.74 6.79 -18.28
N GLY A 28 11.20 6.96 -17.04
CA GLY A 28 10.88 8.10 -16.19
C GLY A 28 9.82 7.76 -15.14
N LEU A 29 9.84 8.52 -14.04
CA LEU A 29 9.03 8.23 -12.85
C LEU A 29 7.53 8.45 -13.10
N TRP A 30 7.18 9.55 -13.77
CA TRP A 30 5.79 9.93 -14.02
C TRP A 30 5.15 9.08 -15.11
N GLU A 31 5.91 8.82 -16.17
CA GLU A 31 5.54 7.95 -17.28
C GLU A 31 5.28 6.54 -16.77
N THR A 32 6.17 6.01 -15.94
CA THR A 32 6.00 4.70 -15.30
C THR A 32 4.77 4.67 -14.40
N THR A 33 4.58 5.71 -13.59
CA THR A 33 3.42 5.80 -12.70
C THR A 33 2.11 5.78 -13.50
N ALA A 34 2.05 6.53 -14.62
CA ALA A 34 0.91 6.55 -15.52
C ALA A 34 0.69 5.17 -16.19
N ILE A 35 1.75 4.53 -16.70
CA ILE A 35 1.68 3.21 -17.34
C ILE A 35 1.16 2.16 -16.36
N VAL A 36 1.66 2.13 -15.13
CA VAL A 36 1.28 1.12 -14.12
C VAL A 36 -0.18 1.30 -13.67
N HIS A 37 -0.65 2.55 -13.54
CA HIS A 37 -2.06 2.81 -13.23
C HIS A 37 -2.96 2.46 -14.41
N ALA A 38 -2.53 2.75 -15.65
CA ALA A 38 -3.27 2.39 -16.85
C ALA A 38 -3.38 0.86 -17.01
N THR A 39 -2.30 0.11 -16.81
CA THR A 39 -2.34 -1.36 -16.88
C THR A 39 -3.21 -1.95 -15.76
N GLY A 40 -3.11 -1.42 -14.54
CA GLY A 40 -3.99 -1.78 -13.43
C GLY A 40 -5.47 -1.55 -13.74
N LEU A 41 -5.81 -0.40 -14.32
CA LEU A 41 -7.17 -0.08 -14.75
C LEU A 41 -7.67 -1.03 -15.83
N LEU A 42 -6.85 -1.32 -16.85
CA LEU A 42 -7.22 -2.24 -17.93
C LEU A 42 -7.51 -3.65 -17.40
N VAL A 43 -6.67 -4.16 -16.50
CA VAL A 43 -6.88 -5.47 -15.87
C VAL A 43 -8.14 -5.46 -15.01
N ALA A 44 -8.36 -4.42 -14.21
CA ALA A 44 -9.58 -4.28 -13.40
C ALA A 44 -10.85 -4.25 -14.27
N MET A 45 -10.84 -3.50 -15.37
CA MET A 45 -11.95 -3.44 -16.32
C MET A 45 -12.20 -4.81 -16.99
N ALA A 46 -11.15 -5.52 -17.39
CA ALA A 46 -11.27 -6.86 -17.98
C ALA A 46 -11.84 -7.89 -17.00
N ILE A 47 -11.57 -7.76 -15.70
CA ILE A 47 -12.19 -8.59 -14.67
C ILE A 47 -13.65 -8.18 -14.46
N LEU A 48 -13.93 -6.88 -14.47
CA LEU A 48 -15.27 -6.34 -14.26
C LEU A 48 -16.27 -6.79 -15.34
N THR A 49 -15.82 -7.00 -16.59
CA THR A 49 -16.68 -7.57 -17.64
C THR A 49 -17.14 -9.00 -17.32
N ARG A 50 -16.42 -9.75 -16.48
CA ARG A 50 -16.79 -11.10 -16.05
C ARG A 50 -17.58 -11.13 -14.75
N VAL A 51 -17.26 -10.23 -13.81
CA VAL A 51 -17.87 -10.19 -12.47
C VAL A 51 -19.16 -9.37 -12.45
N GLY A 52 -19.34 -8.43 -13.38
CA GLY A 52 -20.51 -7.59 -13.50
C GLY A 52 -20.44 -6.29 -12.68
N TRP A 53 -21.26 -5.31 -13.07
CA TRP A 53 -21.20 -3.90 -12.61
C TRP A 53 -22.10 -3.61 -11.40
N GLY A 54 -22.35 -4.61 -10.54
CA GLY A 54 -23.44 -4.59 -9.55
C GLY A 54 -23.37 -3.51 -8.46
N GLY A 55 -22.24 -2.80 -8.31
CA GLY A 55 -22.04 -1.80 -7.25
C GLY A 55 -21.68 -0.39 -7.73
N LEU A 56 -21.67 -0.12 -9.04
CA LEU A 56 -21.18 1.16 -9.57
C LEU A 56 -22.07 2.34 -9.16
N SER A 57 -23.39 2.12 -9.01
CA SER A 57 -24.34 3.15 -8.53
C SER A 57 -24.02 3.61 -7.11
N ASN A 58 -23.56 2.70 -6.26
CA ASN A 58 -23.32 2.95 -4.83
C ASN A 58 -22.00 3.71 -4.61
N ALA A 59 -21.14 3.82 -5.64
CA ALA A 59 -19.91 4.60 -5.58
C ALA A 59 -20.17 6.11 -5.36
N PHE A 60 -21.37 6.60 -5.71
CA PHE A 60 -21.78 7.99 -5.46
C PHE A 60 -22.43 8.20 -4.09
N GLU A 61 -22.79 7.13 -3.39
CA GLU A 61 -23.41 7.17 -2.06
C GLU A 61 -22.37 7.15 -0.93
N VAL A 62 -21.15 6.67 -1.21
CA VAL A 62 -20.05 6.67 -0.25
C VAL A 62 -19.37 8.04 -0.15
N ASN A 63 -18.61 8.25 0.94
CA ASN A 63 -17.83 9.47 1.13
C ASN A 63 -16.91 9.70 -0.08
N ARG A 64 -17.07 10.84 -0.77
CA ARG A 64 -16.31 11.21 -1.97
C ARG A 64 -14.80 11.19 -1.74
N ALA A 65 -14.34 11.38 -0.51
CA ALA A 65 -12.92 11.26 -0.16
C ALA A 65 -12.36 9.85 -0.45
N TYR A 66 -13.17 8.80 -0.38
CA TYR A 66 -12.72 7.42 -0.66
C TYR A 66 -12.46 7.18 -2.16
N LEU A 67 -13.06 7.99 -3.04
CA LEU A 67 -12.76 7.97 -4.48
C LEU A 67 -11.33 8.46 -4.78
N LEU A 68 -10.69 9.16 -3.84
CA LEU A 68 -9.28 9.59 -3.95
C LEU A 68 -8.29 8.44 -3.75
N GLY A 69 -8.75 7.21 -3.49
CA GLY A 69 -7.90 6.02 -3.38
C GLY A 69 -6.93 5.86 -4.56
N GLY A 70 -7.40 6.12 -5.77
CA GLY A 70 -6.54 6.10 -6.97
C GLY A 70 -5.45 7.18 -6.97
N ALA A 71 -5.76 8.38 -6.46
CA ALA A 71 -4.79 9.46 -6.33
C ALA A 71 -3.71 9.14 -5.30
N PHE A 72 -4.08 8.51 -4.17
CA PHE A 72 -3.09 7.97 -3.22
C PHE A 72 -2.21 6.91 -3.85
N GLY A 73 -2.75 6.06 -4.74
CA GLY A 73 -1.97 5.09 -5.52
C GLY A 73 -0.84 5.72 -6.33
N VAL A 74 -1.09 6.87 -6.97
CA VAL A 74 -0.09 7.63 -7.74
C VAL A 74 1.05 8.08 -6.83
N VAL A 75 0.71 8.68 -5.68
CA VAL A 75 1.70 9.13 -4.69
C VAL A 75 2.51 7.96 -4.15
N ILE A 76 1.85 6.84 -3.82
CA ILE A 76 2.51 5.62 -3.33
C ILE A 76 3.52 5.11 -4.34
N VAL A 77 3.13 4.89 -5.60
CA VAL A 77 4.03 4.36 -6.63
C VAL A 77 5.23 5.28 -6.83
N TYR A 78 4.98 6.59 -6.95
CA TYR A 78 6.04 7.58 -7.11
C TYR A 78 7.02 7.59 -5.93
N SER A 79 6.52 7.59 -4.69
CA SER A 79 7.34 7.60 -3.47
C SER A 79 8.11 6.29 -3.30
N VAL A 80 7.52 5.14 -3.60
CA VAL A 80 8.17 3.83 -3.53
C VAL A 80 9.33 3.77 -4.52
N MET A 81 9.11 4.16 -5.78
CA MET A 81 10.16 4.15 -6.81
C MET A 81 11.33 5.06 -6.44
N ASN A 82 11.06 6.28 -5.95
CA ASN A 82 12.10 7.19 -5.47
C ASN A 82 12.83 6.63 -4.24
N GLY A 83 12.08 6.05 -3.30
CA GLY A 83 12.63 5.45 -2.10
C GLY A 83 13.60 4.32 -2.43
N ILE A 84 13.18 3.39 -3.30
CA ILE A 84 14.01 2.27 -3.73
C ILE A 84 15.22 2.77 -4.54
N GLY A 85 15.03 3.71 -5.46
CA GLY A 85 16.12 4.25 -6.28
C GLY A 85 17.22 4.96 -5.46
N ARG A 86 16.87 5.54 -4.31
CA ARG A 86 17.83 6.28 -3.45
C ARG A 86 18.39 5.48 -2.27
N LEU A 87 17.60 4.58 -1.70
CA LEU A 87 17.95 3.85 -0.48
C LEU A 87 18.18 2.35 -0.71
N GLY A 88 17.87 1.85 -1.90
CA GLY A 88 17.77 0.41 -2.18
C GLY A 88 16.45 -0.20 -1.69
N ALA A 89 16.11 -1.36 -2.25
CA ALA A 89 14.80 -1.99 -2.04
C ALA A 89 14.53 -2.38 -0.59
N ALA A 90 15.52 -2.98 0.08
CA ALA A 90 15.38 -3.45 1.46
C ALA A 90 15.13 -2.29 2.45
N GLN A 91 15.93 -1.22 2.35
CA GLN A 91 15.82 -0.08 3.27
C GLN A 91 14.55 0.74 3.02
N ALA A 92 14.17 0.97 1.76
CA ALA A 92 12.93 1.65 1.44
C ALA A 92 11.70 0.88 1.96
N THR A 93 11.64 -0.42 1.69
CA THR A 93 10.52 -1.29 2.13
C THR A 93 10.41 -1.33 3.65
N THR A 94 11.55 -1.40 4.35
CA THR A 94 11.63 -1.32 5.81
C THR A 94 10.95 -0.06 6.35
N ILE A 95 11.34 1.12 5.86
CA ILE A 95 10.77 2.40 6.31
C ILE A 95 9.27 2.49 5.99
N ILE A 96 8.86 1.99 4.82
CA ILE A 96 7.45 1.91 4.41
C ILE A 96 6.66 1.07 5.40
N LEU A 97 7.12 -0.15 5.73
CA LEU A 97 6.45 -1.04 6.67
C LEU A 97 6.34 -0.42 8.06
N MET A 98 7.42 0.21 8.56
CA MET A 98 7.39 0.91 9.84
C MET A 98 6.30 2.00 9.87
N THR A 99 6.24 2.83 8.83
CA THR A 99 5.28 3.93 8.72
C THR A 99 3.85 3.41 8.56
N GLN A 100 3.66 2.32 7.81
CA GLN A 100 2.36 1.67 7.62
C GLN A 100 1.81 1.12 8.94
N LEU A 101 2.65 0.45 9.74
CA LEU A 101 2.23 -0.11 11.02
C LEU A 101 1.90 0.98 12.05
N LEU A 102 2.70 2.06 12.10
CA LEU A 102 2.41 3.22 12.95
C LEU A 102 1.10 3.91 12.54
N SER A 103 0.89 4.09 11.23
CA SER A 103 -0.33 4.68 10.70
C SER A 103 -1.54 3.80 10.97
N ALA A 104 -1.42 2.47 10.84
CA ALA A 104 -2.49 1.52 11.16
C ALA A 104 -2.87 1.60 12.65
N LEU A 105 -1.87 1.62 13.55
CA LEU A 105 -2.14 1.78 14.98
C LEU A 105 -2.86 3.10 15.28
N ALA A 106 -2.43 4.20 14.66
CA ALA A 106 -3.08 5.50 14.82
C ALA A 106 -4.54 5.47 14.31
N MET A 107 -4.77 4.92 13.12
CA MET A 107 -6.10 4.78 12.53
C MET A 107 -7.04 3.95 13.41
N ASP A 108 -6.57 2.80 13.92
CA ASP A 108 -7.34 1.94 14.84
C ASP A 108 -7.64 2.64 16.17
N THR A 109 -6.67 3.34 16.73
CA THR A 109 -6.79 3.96 18.06
C THR A 109 -7.77 5.13 18.05
N PHE A 110 -7.72 5.96 17.00
CA PHE A 110 -8.58 7.12 16.88
C PHE A 110 -9.92 6.80 16.17
N GLY A 111 -10.08 5.59 15.62
CA GLY A 111 -11.28 5.20 14.86
C GLY A 111 -11.46 6.04 13.59
N LEU A 112 -10.35 6.39 12.94
CA LEU A 112 -10.40 7.22 11.74
C LEU A 112 -11.10 6.48 10.61
N PHE A 113 -11.75 7.21 9.72
CA PHE A 113 -12.41 6.67 8.52
C PHE A 113 -13.54 5.66 8.80
N GLY A 114 -14.16 5.74 9.99
CA GLY A 114 -15.25 4.85 10.38
C GLY A 114 -14.78 3.47 10.85
N LEU A 115 -13.48 3.32 11.12
CA LEU A 115 -12.95 2.12 11.78
C LEU A 115 -13.47 2.03 13.21
N GLU A 116 -13.73 0.81 13.66
CA GLU A 116 -14.09 0.54 15.05
C GLU A 116 -12.91 0.94 15.96
N GLN A 117 -13.16 1.84 16.91
CA GLN A 117 -12.12 2.29 17.83
C GLN A 117 -11.61 1.12 18.65
N VAL A 118 -10.33 0.78 18.49
CA VAL A 118 -9.72 -0.26 19.28
C VAL A 118 -8.95 0.38 20.43
N PRO A 119 -9.29 0.08 21.69
CA PRO A 119 -8.60 0.65 22.84
C PRO A 119 -7.10 0.34 22.78
N LEU A 120 -6.29 1.36 23.07
CA LEU A 120 -4.84 1.24 23.10
C LEU A 120 -4.41 0.48 24.36
N THR A 121 -4.48 -0.85 24.32
CA THR A 121 -3.90 -1.71 25.36
C THR A 121 -2.38 -1.72 25.25
N TRP A 122 -1.66 -1.80 26.37
CA TRP A 122 -0.19 -1.81 26.40
C TRP A 122 0.46 -2.90 25.52
N THR A 123 -0.27 -3.97 25.23
CA THR A 123 0.15 -5.05 24.33
C THR A 123 0.35 -4.61 22.88
N LYS A 124 -0.47 -3.68 22.37
CA LYS A 124 -0.39 -3.23 20.97
C LYS A 124 0.87 -2.37 20.70
N PRO A 125 1.15 -1.30 21.46
CA PRO A 125 2.40 -0.55 21.31
C PRO A 125 3.63 -1.41 21.59
N ALA A 126 3.59 -2.31 22.59
CA ALA A 126 4.70 -3.21 22.88
C ALA A 126 4.99 -4.17 21.71
N GLY A 127 3.96 -4.79 21.14
CA GLY A 127 4.09 -5.64 19.95
C GLY A 127 4.62 -4.87 18.74
N LEU A 128 4.14 -3.63 18.53
CA LEU A 128 4.66 -2.77 17.48
C LEU A 128 6.15 -2.45 17.70
N LEU A 129 6.56 -2.11 18.92
CA LEU A 129 7.97 -1.87 19.25
C LEU A 129 8.85 -3.08 18.95
N VAL A 130 8.39 -4.29 19.25
CA VAL A 130 9.12 -5.53 18.92
C VAL A 130 9.27 -5.69 17.41
N ILE A 131 8.22 -5.45 16.62
CA ILE A 131 8.28 -5.51 15.15
C ILE A 131 9.24 -4.46 14.61
N LEU A 132 9.14 -3.21 15.06
CA LEU A 132 10.02 -2.13 14.64
C LEU A 132 11.48 -2.40 15.00
N ALA A 133 11.75 -2.95 16.18
CA ALA A 133 13.08 -3.37 16.59
C ALA A 133 13.63 -4.51 15.69
N GLY A 134 12.81 -5.51 15.39
CA GLY A 134 13.17 -6.60 14.48
C GLY A 134 13.50 -6.10 13.07
N ILE A 135 12.71 -5.17 12.54
CA ILE A 135 12.96 -4.51 11.26
C ILE A 135 14.28 -3.72 11.29
N LEU A 136 14.57 -3.00 12.38
CA LEU A 136 15.80 -2.23 12.53
C LEU A 136 17.03 -3.14 12.57
N ILE A 137 16.96 -4.25 13.31
CA ILE A 137 18.03 -5.25 13.38
C ILE A 137 18.26 -5.87 12.00
N PHE A 138 17.19 -6.27 11.29
CA PHE A 138 17.28 -6.83 9.94
C PHE A 138 18.02 -5.91 8.95
N LYS A 139 17.92 -4.59 9.14
CA LYS A 139 18.61 -3.60 8.29
C LYS A 139 20.06 -3.33 8.71
N ILE A 140 20.43 -3.61 9.96
CA ILE A 140 21.80 -3.39 10.47
C ILE A 140 22.74 -4.55 10.04
N VAL A 141 22.18 -5.74 9.85
CA VAL A 141 22.88 -6.94 9.33
C VAL A 141 22.98 -6.89 7.82
#